data_AF-Q383I1-F1
#
_entry.id   AF-Q383I1-F1
#
_cell.length_a   1.000
_cell.length_b   1.000
_cell.length_c   1.000
_cell.angle_alpha   90.00
_cell.angle_beta   90.00
_cell.angle_gamma   90.00
#
_symmetry.space_group_name_H-M   'P 1'
#
loop_
_entity.id
_entity.type
_entity.pdbx_description
1 polymer ?
#
loop_
_entity_poly.entity_id
_entity_poly.type
_entity_poly.pdbx_seq_one_letter_code
_entity_poly.pdbx_strand_id
1 'polypeptide(L)'
;MENDVDEEVRLLLAVFPDEVKRDPGHAGTLIVSLPFRFELQITLPPHGYPSTSPPSLFVASGPNVTLISEYSSQLLRLVREEIPLGGPMLLHIVTLAQNLATELQVTREAQRQAKEEQQAKHKLEAAAKEEELQVTAVEVWSSDPITDRKSKFVAHMARVNSEAGVQEVVQHLRRQKHIAEATHPTIYAYRFTDTAGVLHADCNDDGETGAASRIMFLLEQKKVDGYVVVVTRWFGGILLGPDRFKHIMEVVHNILLTMP
;
A
#
# COMPACT_ATOMS: atom_id res chain seq x y z
N MET A 1 -5.65 23.53 -54.96
CA MET A 1 -6.38 23.10 -53.75
C MET A 1 -6.41 21.58 -53.58
N GLU A 2 -7.10 20.79 -54.41
CA GLU A 2 -7.04 19.31 -54.28
C GLU A 2 -5.60 18.77 -54.36
N ASN A 3 -4.81 19.28 -55.30
CA ASN A 3 -3.40 18.92 -55.42
C ASN A 3 -2.56 19.32 -54.19
N ASP A 4 -2.92 20.40 -53.49
CA ASP A 4 -2.15 20.90 -52.35
C ASP A 4 -2.34 20.01 -51.12
N VAL A 5 -3.55 19.46 -50.92
CA VAL A 5 -3.85 18.52 -49.83
C VAL A 5 -3.18 17.17 -50.08
N ASP A 6 -3.22 16.66 -51.32
CA ASP A 6 -2.53 15.42 -51.66
C ASP A 6 -1.00 15.56 -51.53
N GLU A 7 -0.43 16.72 -51.87
CA GLU A 7 0.98 17.04 -51.64
C GLU A 7 1.32 17.05 -50.14
N GLU A 8 0.47 17.65 -49.29
CA GLU A 8 0.66 17.64 -47.83
C GLU A 8 0.65 16.22 -47.26
N VAL A 9 -0.33 15.41 -47.65
CA VAL A 9 -0.43 14.01 -47.21
C VAL A 9 0.77 13.20 -47.70
N ARG A 10 1.18 13.38 -48.96
CA ARG A 10 2.35 12.71 -49.53
C ARG A 10 3.63 13.10 -48.79
N LEU A 11 3.80 14.37 -48.43
CA LEU A 11 4.94 14.84 -47.66
C LEU A 11 4.95 14.20 -46.27
N LEU A 12 3.81 14.16 -45.59
CA LEU A 12 3.70 13.56 -44.26
C LEU A 12 4.07 12.08 -44.26
N LEU A 13 3.58 11.31 -45.24
CA LEU A 13 3.91 9.90 -45.41
C LEU A 13 5.40 9.68 -45.74
N ALA A 14 6.05 10.65 -46.39
CA ALA A 14 7.49 10.59 -46.66
C ALA A 14 8.34 10.92 -45.42
N VAL A 15 7.84 11.79 -44.54
CA VAL A 15 8.53 12.17 -43.29
C VAL A 15 8.38 11.08 -42.24
N PHE A 16 7.23 10.42 -42.15
CA PHE A 16 6.91 9.40 -41.14
C PHE A 16 6.41 8.09 -41.80
N PRO A 17 7.28 7.35 -42.51
CA PRO A 17 6.88 6.19 -43.29
C PRO A 17 6.40 5.01 -42.45
N ASP A 18 6.90 4.87 -41.22
CA ASP A 18 6.55 3.75 -40.34
C ASP A 18 5.36 4.08 -39.44
N GLU A 19 5.26 5.33 -39.02
CA GLU A 19 4.26 5.83 -38.08
C GLU A 19 2.95 6.24 -38.75
N VAL A 20 2.98 6.81 -39.96
CA VAL A 20 1.79 7.34 -40.64
C VAL A 20 1.43 6.49 -41.84
N LYS A 21 0.17 6.03 -41.89
CA LYS A 21 -0.38 5.21 -42.98
C LYS A 21 -1.76 5.69 -43.37
N ARG A 22 -2.18 5.44 -44.61
CA ARG A 22 -3.58 5.65 -45.02
C ARG A 22 -4.46 4.52 -44.50
N ASP A 23 -5.65 4.83 -44.01
CA ASP A 23 -6.67 3.84 -43.64
C ASP A 23 -7.16 3.12 -44.92
N PRO A 24 -7.02 1.77 -45.02
CA PRO A 24 -7.53 1.02 -46.16
C PRO A 24 -9.06 1.08 -46.34
N GLY A 25 -9.81 1.32 -45.25
CA GLY A 25 -11.27 1.32 -45.24
C GLY A 25 -11.91 2.69 -45.52
N HIS A 26 -11.19 3.79 -45.29
CA HIS A 26 -11.72 5.14 -45.41
C HIS A 26 -10.78 6.06 -46.19
N ALA A 27 -11.15 6.33 -47.45
CA ALA A 27 -10.46 7.31 -48.28
C ALA A 27 -10.53 8.69 -47.61
N GLY A 28 -9.39 9.20 -47.12
CA GLY A 28 -9.28 10.48 -46.42
C GLY A 28 -8.91 10.38 -44.93
N THR A 29 -8.79 9.16 -44.39
CA THR A 29 -8.31 8.94 -43.02
C THR A 29 -6.85 8.48 -43.01
N LEU A 30 -6.05 9.09 -42.14
CA LEU A 30 -4.69 8.69 -41.82
C LEU A 30 -4.67 8.05 -40.43
N ILE A 31 -3.91 6.96 -40.29
CA ILE A 31 -3.63 6.29 -39.03
C ILE A 31 -2.20 6.63 -38.64
N VAL A 32 -2.04 7.18 -37.44
CA VAL A 32 -0.77 7.62 -36.87
C VAL A 32 -0.48 6.77 -35.63
N SER A 33 0.55 5.93 -35.73
CA SER A 33 1.10 5.16 -34.62
C SER A 33 2.02 6.06 -33.79
N LEU A 34 1.75 6.17 -32.50
CA LEU A 34 2.42 7.12 -31.62
C LEU A 34 3.11 6.40 -30.45
N PRO A 35 4.05 7.08 -29.77
CA PRO A 35 4.63 6.60 -28.52
C PRO A 35 3.56 6.18 -27.51
N PHE A 36 3.98 5.38 -26.53
CA PHE A 36 3.09 4.86 -25.52
C PHE A 36 1.87 4.10 -26.08
N ARG A 37 1.99 3.46 -27.24
CA ARG A 37 0.90 2.66 -27.86
C ARG A 37 -0.37 3.46 -28.18
N PHE A 38 -0.27 4.78 -28.34
CA PHE A 38 -1.40 5.55 -28.85
C PHE A 38 -1.55 5.34 -30.35
N GLU A 39 -2.79 5.29 -30.82
CA GLU A 39 -3.11 5.33 -32.25
C GLU A 39 -4.10 6.46 -32.50
N LEU A 40 -3.71 7.40 -33.36
CA LEU A 40 -4.52 8.55 -33.72
C LEU A 40 -5.01 8.40 -35.16
N GLN A 41 -6.32 8.51 -35.35
CA GLN A 41 -6.94 8.64 -36.65
C GLN A 41 -7.19 10.11 -36.97
N ILE A 42 -6.69 10.56 -38.11
CA ILE A 42 -6.87 11.92 -38.63
C ILE A 42 -7.72 11.81 -39.89
N THR A 43 -8.96 12.27 -39.82
CA THR A 43 -9.89 12.26 -40.96
C THR A 43 -10.00 13.65 -41.55
N LEU A 44 -9.57 13.79 -42.80
CA LEU A 44 -9.71 15.03 -43.56
C LEU A 44 -11.17 15.24 -43.95
N PRO A 45 -11.73 16.46 -43.75
CA PRO A 45 -13.08 16.74 -44.23
C PRO A 45 -13.10 16.78 -45.76
N PRO A 46 -14.22 16.41 -46.40
CA PRO A 46 -14.31 16.35 -47.87
C PRO A 46 -14.14 17.73 -48.53
N HIS A 47 -14.48 18.81 -47.83
CA HIS A 47 -14.36 20.18 -48.30
C HIS A 47 -13.89 21.12 -47.18
N GLY A 48 -13.24 22.21 -47.58
CA GLY A 48 -12.89 23.31 -46.67
C GLY A 48 -11.57 23.15 -45.93
N TYR A 49 -10.94 21.98 -45.91
CA TYR A 49 -9.58 21.85 -45.39
C TYR A 49 -8.54 22.44 -46.36
N PRO A 50 -7.50 23.16 -45.87
CA PRO A 50 -7.25 23.58 -44.49
C PRO A 50 -7.83 24.97 -44.13
N SER A 51 -8.59 25.58 -45.04
CA SER A 51 -8.98 26.99 -44.95
C SER A 51 -10.10 27.27 -43.95
N THR A 52 -11.17 26.47 -43.95
CA THR A 52 -12.38 26.68 -43.16
C THR A 52 -12.67 25.57 -42.16
N SER A 53 -12.09 24.38 -42.36
CA SER A 53 -12.41 23.18 -41.57
C SER A 53 -11.13 22.44 -41.17
N PRO A 54 -10.88 22.20 -39.87
CA PRO A 54 -9.78 21.35 -39.42
C PRO A 54 -10.10 19.85 -39.62
N PRO A 55 -9.09 18.96 -39.57
CA PRO A 55 -9.34 17.54 -39.58
C PRO A 55 -10.01 17.06 -38.29
N SER A 56 -10.79 15.98 -38.40
CA SER A 56 -11.34 15.29 -37.22
C SER A 56 -10.27 14.38 -36.63
N LEU A 57 -10.08 14.46 -35.32
CA LEU A 57 -9.10 13.68 -34.58
C LEU A 57 -9.80 12.65 -33.69
N PHE A 58 -9.48 11.37 -33.87
CA PHE A 58 -10.03 10.29 -33.08
C PHE A 58 -8.91 9.39 -32.55
N VAL A 59 -8.81 9.26 -31.23
CA VAL A 59 -7.82 8.37 -30.60
C VAL A 59 -8.39 6.96 -30.55
N ALA A 60 -7.94 6.11 -31.46
CA ALA A 60 -8.46 4.76 -31.66
C ALA A 60 -8.01 3.79 -30.57
N SER A 61 -6.78 3.94 -30.07
CA SER A 61 -6.24 3.10 -29.00
C SER A 61 -5.18 3.81 -28.17
N GLY A 62 -4.84 3.20 -27.03
CA GLY A 62 -3.86 3.68 -26.05
C GLY A 62 -3.66 2.67 -24.92
N PRO A 63 -2.79 2.95 -23.93
CA PRO A 63 -2.43 1.99 -22.88
C PRO A 63 -3.61 1.56 -21.99
N ASN A 64 -4.52 2.49 -21.71
CA ASN A 64 -5.74 2.26 -20.96
C ASN A 64 -6.74 3.40 -21.20
N VAL A 65 -7.99 3.19 -20.81
CA VAL A 65 -9.11 4.11 -21.05
C VAL A 65 -8.86 5.50 -20.44
N THR A 66 -8.30 5.58 -19.24
CA THR A 66 -8.01 6.86 -18.56
C THR A 66 -6.97 7.68 -19.31
N LEU A 67 -5.92 7.02 -19.81
CA LEU A 67 -4.89 7.68 -20.60
C LEU A 67 -5.38 8.09 -21.99
N ILE A 68 -6.29 7.31 -22.60
CA ILE A 68 -6.92 7.68 -23.87
C ILE A 68 -7.75 8.95 -23.71
N SER A 69 -8.57 9.07 -22.65
CA SER A 69 -9.40 10.26 -22.42
C SER A 69 -8.56 11.49 -22.07
N GLU A 70 -7.52 11.31 -21.25
CA GLU A 70 -6.54 12.36 -20.91
C GLU A 70 -5.81 12.86 -22.17
N TYR A 71 -5.22 11.95 -22.94
CA TYR A 71 -4.49 12.26 -24.17
C TYR A 71 -5.39 12.95 -25.20
N SER A 72 -6.59 12.40 -25.45
CA SER A 72 -7.54 12.97 -26.41
C SER A 72 -7.95 14.40 -26.05
N SER A 73 -8.28 14.64 -24.77
CA SER A 73 -8.68 15.98 -24.30
C SER A 73 -7.54 16.99 -24.41
N GLN A 74 -6.32 16.59 -24.06
CA GLN A 74 -5.14 17.44 -24.15
C GLN A 74 -4.75 17.72 -25.60
N LEU A 75 -4.76 16.71 -26.48
CA LEU A 75 -4.43 16.88 -27.90
C LEU A 75 -5.40 17.85 -28.59
N LEU A 76 -6.71 17.68 -28.39
CA LEU A 76 -7.73 18.56 -28.97
C LEU A 76 -7.61 20.00 -28.45
N ARG A 77 -7.15 20.19 -27.21
CA ARG A 77 -6.87 21.50 -26.65
C ARG A 77 -5.63 22.12 -27.32
N LEU A 78 -4.51 21.41 -27.36
CA LEU A 78 -3.26 21.88 -27.97
C LEU A 78 -3.45 22.23 -29.46
N VAL A 79 -4.12 21.37 -30.23
CA VAL A 79 -4.38 21.63 -31.65
C VAL A 79 -5.19 22.90 -31.86
N ARG A 80 -6.16 23.18 -30.98
CA ARG A 80 -6.99 24.39 -31.04
C ARG A 80 -6.23 25.65 -30.65
N GLU A 81 -5.31 25.54 -29.69
CA GLU A 81 -4.53 26.66 -29.16
C GLU A 81 -3.36 27.01 -30.09
N GLU A 82 -2.71 26.02 -30.69
CA GLU A 82 -1.43 26.19 -31.39
C GLU A 82 -1.52 26.21 -32.92
N ILE A 83 -2.61 25.67 -33.51
CA ILE A 83 -2.71 25.54 -34.97
C ILE A 83 -3.83 26.41 -35.53
N PRO A 84 -3.52 27.57 -36.16
CA PRO A 84 -4.52 28.39 -36.83
C PRO A 84 -4.98 27.74 -38.15
N LEU A 85 -6.21 28.05 -38.55
CA LEU A 85 -6.74 27.68 -39.87
C LEU A 85 -6.07 28.48 -40.99
N GLY A 86 -6.11 27.96 -42.22
CA GLY A 86 -5.65 28.67 -43.41
C GLY A 86 -4.38 28.12 -44.07
N GLY A 87 -3.71 27.13 -43.48
CA GLY A 87 -2.51 26.50 -44.05
C GLY A 87 -2.35 25.03 -43.65
N PRO A 88 -1.37 24.31 -44.23
CA PRO A 88 -1.10 22.91 -43.92
C PRO A 88 -0.93 22.66 -42.41
N MET A 89 -1.68 21.71 -41.84
CA MET A 89 -1.74 21.46 -40.40
C MET A 89 -1.22 20.07 -40.01
N LEU A 90 -1.18 19.10 -40.93
CA LEU A 90 -1.01 17.69 -40.59
C LEU A 90 0.34 17.40 -39.93
N LEU A 91 1.42 17.97 -40.46
CA LEU A 91 2.75 17.83 -39.87
C LEU A 91 2.77 18.34 -38.42
N HIS A 92 2.18 19.52 -38.19
CA HIS A 92 2.12 20.13 -36.86
C HIS A 92 1.25 19.29 -35.91
N ILE A 93 0.09 18.79 -36.37
CA ILE A 93 -0.77 17.88 -35.59
C ILE A 93 0.00 16.62 -35.18
N VAL A 94 0.71 15.98 -36.12
CA VAL A 94 1.49 14.75 -35.83
C VAL A 94 2.61 15.04 -34.84
N THR A 95 3.32 16.16 -34.98
CA THR A 95 4.36 16.55 -34.03
C THR A 95 3.80 16.80 -32.62
N LEU A 96 2.68 17.52 -32.49
CA LEU A 96 2.02 17.72 -31.18
C LEU A 96 1.56 16.40 -30.57
N ALA A 97 0.99 15.52 -31.39
CA ALA A 97 0.57 14.19 -30.98
C ALA A 97 1.75 13.34 -30.46
N GLN A 98 2.88 13.33 -31.18
CA GLN A 98 4.09 12.62 -30.78
C GLN A 98 4.68 13.16 -29.47
N ASN A 99 4.77 14.49 -29.34
CA ASN A 99 5.31 15.14 -28.15
C ASN A 99 4.46 14.85 -26.91
N LEU A 100 3.14 15.01 -27.01
CA LEU A 100 2.22 14.74 -25.92
C LEU A 100 2.24 13.25 -25.51
N ALA A 101 2.28 12.34 -26.48
CA ALA A 101 2.37 10.90 -26.20
C ALA A 101 3.67 10.55 -25.45
N THR A 102 4.79 11.15 -25.86
CA THR A 102 6.09 10.97 -25.22
C THR A 102 6.10 11.54 -23.79
N GLU A 103 5.55 12.73 -23.59
CA GLU A 103 5.46 13.37 -22.27
C GLU A 103 4.64 12.52 -21.29
N LEU A 104 3.49 12.02 -21.74
CA LEU A 104 2.66 11.10 -20.94
C LEU A 104 3.40 9.80 -20.62
N GLN A 105 4.16 9.25 -21.57
CA GLN A 105 4.96 8.04 -21.33
C GLN A 105 5.98 8.26 -20.22
N VAL A 106 6.82 9.29 -20.36
CA VAL A 106 7.89 9.62 -19.42
C VAL A 106 7.32 9.89 -18.03
N THR A 107 6.23 10.65 -17.95
CA THR A 107 5.55 10.95 -16.69
C THR A 107 5.05 9.68 -16.00
N ARG A 108 4.45 8.76 -16.74
CA ARG A 108 3.93 7.50 -16.18
C ARG A 108 5.03 6.54 -15.78
N GLU A 109 6.13 6.47 -16.53
CA GLU A 109 7.28 5.65 -16.19
C GLU A 109 7.99 6.16 -14.93
N ALA A 110 8.16 7.49 -14.78
CA ALA A 110 8.71 8.10 -13.58
C ALA A 110 7.84 7.84 -12.34
N GLN A 111 6.51 7.97 -12.47
CA GLN A 111 5.57 7.63 -11.40
C GLN A 111 5.66 6.15 -10.99
N ARG A 112 5.83 5.24 -11.95
CA ARG A 112 5.97 3.81 -11.67
C ARG A 112 7.26 3.52 -10.91
N GLN A 113 8.39 4.07 -11.36
CA GLN A 113 9.69 3.91 -10.70
C GLN A 113 9.66 4.44 -9.27
N ALA A 114 9.14 5.66 -9.05
CA ALA A 114 9.03 6.24 -7.71
C ALA A 114 8.19 5.36 -6.76
N LYS A 115 7.10 4.75 -7.27
CA LYS A 115 6.27 3.83 -6.49
C LYS A 115 7.01 2.53 -6.17
N GLU A 116 7.74 1.97 -7.12
CA GLU A 116 8.55 0.76 -6.93
C GLU A 116 9.68 0.98 -5.92
N GLU A 117 10.38 2.12 -6.00
CA GLU A 117 11.42 2.52 -5.04
C GLU A 117 10.86 2.69 -3.64
N GLN A 118 9.71 3.36 -3.50
CA GLN A 118 9.04 3.52 -2.21
C GLN A 118 8.63 2.16 -1.63
N GLN A 119 8.09 1.26 -2.45
CA GLN A 119 7.72 -0.09 -2.02
C GLN A 119 8.94 -0.93 -1.62
N ALA A 120 10.04 -0.83 -2.37
CA ALA A 120 11.29 -1.51 -2.05
C ALA A 120 11.87 -1.03 -0.71
N LYS A 121 11.90 0.30 -0.50
CA LYS A 121 12.33 0.91 0.76
C LYS A 121 11.46 0.44 1.93
N HIS A 122 10.14 0.44 1.79
CA HIS A 122 9.23 -0.04 2.84
C HIS A 122 9.44 -1.53 3.15
N LYS A 123 9.71 -2.37 2.15
CA LYS A 123 10.01 -3.80 2.36
C LYS A 123 11.35 -4.01 3.07
N LEU A 124 12.39 -3.28 2.70
CA LEU A 124 13.71 -3.33 3.35
C LEU A 124 13.62 -2.86 4.81
N GLU A 125 12.90 -1.77 5.07
CA GLU A 125 12.66 -1.28 6.44
C GLU A 125 11.84 -2.27 7.28
N ALA A 126 10.86 -2.94 6.68
CA ALA A 126 10.09 -3.98 7.36
C ALA A 126 10.96 -5.21 7.68
N ALA A 127 11.81 -5.65 6.73
CA ALA A 127 12.73 -6.77 6.93
C ALA A 127 13.79 -6.46 8.00
N ALA A 128 14.38 -5.26 7.99
CA ALA A 128 15.35 -4.84 9.00
C ALA A 128 14.74 -4.78 10.40
N LYS A 129 13.48 -4.32 10.52
CA LYS A 129 12.74 -4.35 11.80
C LYS A 129 12.45 -5.78 12.25
N GLU A 130 12.12 -6.68 11.33
CA GLU A 130 11.86 -8.10 11.65
C GLU A 130 13.14 -8.83 12.09
N GLU A 131 14.29 -8.50 11.48
CA GLU A 131 15.60 -9.02 11.87
C GLU A 131 16.04 -8.48 13.24
N GLU A 132 15.87 -7.17 13.50
CA GLU A 132 16.10 -6.57 14.83
C GLU A 132 15.19 -7.18 15.91
N LEU A 133 13.96 -7.59 15.55
CA LEU A 133 13.01 -8.29 16.43
C LEU A 133 13.54 -9.65 16.93
N GLN A 134 14.30 -10.37 16.11
CA GLN A 134 14.79 -11.71 16.44
C GLN A 134 16.07 -11.69 17.29
N VAL A 135 16.78 -10.56 17.38
CA VAL A 135 18.06 -10.45 18.11
C VAL A 135 17.87 -10.35 19.63
N THR A 136 16.69 -9.99 20.12
CA THR A 136 16.46 -9.93 21.58
C THR A 136 16.35 -11.35 22.14
N ALA A 137 17.31 -11.77 22.96
CA ALA A 137 17.39 -13.10 23.61
C ALA A 137 16.37 -13.30 24.74
N VAL A 138 15.16 -12.75 24.61
CA VAL A 138 14.10 -12.86 25.60
C VAL A 138 13.39 -14.20 25.40
N GLU A 139 13.62 -15.14 26.30
CA GLU A 139 12.88 -16.41 26.32
C GLU A 139 11.45 -16.17 26.82
N VAL A 140 10.46 -16.46 25.96
CA VAL A 140 9.04 -16.30 26.28
C VAL A 140 8.30 -17.61 26.01
N TRP A 141 7.58 -18.10 27.01
CA TRP A 141 6.63 -19.21 26.87
C TRP A 141 5.24 -18.66 26.60
N SER A 142 4.45 -19.36 25.78
CA SER A 142 3.08 -18.93 25.41
C SER A 142 2.07 -20.05 25.63
N SER A 143 0.87 -19.69 26.07
CA SER A 143 -0.23 -20.63 26.30
C SER A 143 -0.88 -21.02 24.97
N ASP A 144 -1.61 -22.13 24.99
CA ASP A 144 -2.63 -22.35 23.96
C ASP A 144 -3.65 -21.20 23.96
N PRO A 145 -4.15 -20.80 22.78
CA PRO A 145 -5.12 -19.72 22.67
C PRO A 145 -6.51 -20.16 23.10
N ILE A 146 -7.20 -19.30 23.86
CA ILE A 146 -8.64 -19.42 24.10
C ILE A 146 -9.37 -18.46 23.17
N THR A 147 -10.43 -18.94 22.51
CA THR A 147 -11.26 -18.14 21.61
C THR A 147 -12.73 -18.20 22.03
N ASP A 148 -13.38 -17.05 22.18
CA ASP A 148 -14.81 -16.90 22.46
C ASP A 148 -15.38 -15.72 21.69
N ARG A 149 -16.47 -15.93 20.95
CA ARG A 149 -17.16 -14.92 20.12
C ARG A 149 -16.16 -14.06 19.33
N LYS A 150 -15.25 -14.74 18.62
CA LYS A 150 -14.14 -14.22 17.80
C LYS A 150 -13.05 -13.45 18.57
N SER A 151 -13.23 -13.21 19.86
CA SER A 151 -12.15 -12.67 20.68
C SER A 151 -11.16 -13.77 21.00
N LYS A 152 -9.87 -13.46 20.99
CA LYS A 152 -8.79 -14.40 21.25
C LYS A 152 -7.98 -13.92 22.45
N PHE A 153 -7.51 -14.88 23.25
CA PHE A 153 -6.70 -14.65 24.43
C PHE A 153 -5.50 -15.58 24.40
N VAL A 154 -4.31 -15.05 24.64
CA VAL A 154 -3.07 -15.82 24.80
C VAL A 154 -2.32 -15.23 25.99
N ALA A 155 -1.84 -16.08 26.89
CA ALA A 155 -0.92 -15.68 27.93
C ALA A 155 0.52 -15.98 27.49
N HIS A 156 1.44 -15.11 27.89
CA HIS A 156 2.87 -15.20 27.70
C HIS A 156 3.54 -15.08 29.07
N MET A 157 4.66 -15.75 29.26
CA MET A 157 5.41 -15.72 30.50
C MET A 157 6.90 -15.66 30.20
N ALA A 158 7.66 -14.89 30.98
CA ALA A 158 9.11 -14.82 30.90
C ALA A 158 9.71 -14.65 32.30
N ARG A 159 10.93 -15.14 32.49
CA ARG A 159 11.69 -14.92 33.73
C ARG A 159 12.16 -13.46 33.78
N VAL A 160 12.04 -12.82 34.95
CA VAL A 160 12.50 -11.45 35.20
C VAL A 160 13.04 -11.31 36.62
N ASN A 161 14.02 -10.42 36.77
CA ASN A 161 14.67 -10.11 38.06
C ASN A 161 14.87 -8.60 38.29
N SER A 162 14.29 -7.77 37.42
CA SER A 162 14.35 -6.32 37.46
C SER A 162 13.19 -5.72 36.68
N GLU A 163 12.79 -4.49 37.01
CA GLU A 163 11.77 -3.75 36.24
C GLU A 163 12.21 -3.52 34.79
N ALA A 164 13.51 -3.30 34.56
CA ALA A 164 14.08 -3.18 33.22
C ALA A 164 13.83 -4.44 32.39
N GLY A 165 14.03 -5.63 32.96
CA GLY A 165 13.73 -6.90 32.30
C GLY A 165 12.23 -7.08 32.02
N VAL A 166 11.35 -6.63 32.91
CA VAL A 166 9.90 -6.59 32.66
C VAL A 166 9.59 -5.74 31.43
N GLN A 167 10.12 -4.52 31.38
CA GLN A 167 9.90 -3.61 30.24
C GLN A 167 10.48 -4.18 28.94
N GLU A 168 11.61 -4.88 29.01
CA GLU A 168 12.21 -5.55 27.86
C GLU A 168 11.27 -6.63 27.29
N VAL A 169 10.72 -7.50 28.13
CA VAL A 169 9.74 -8.54 27.73
C VAL A 169 8.49 -7.91 27.13
N VAL A 170 7.92 -6.89 27.78
CA VAL A 170 6.70 -6.21 27.30
C VAL A 170 6.95 -5.56 25.94
N GLN A 171 8.10 -4.89 25.77
CA GLN A 171 8.47 -4.29 24.48
C GLN A 171 8.75 -5.35 23.42
N HIS A 172 9.42 -6.45 23.76
CA HIS A 172 9.64 -7.58 22.86
C HIS A 172 8.30 -8.10 22.32
N LEU A 173 7.31 -8.32 23.18
CA LEU A 173 5.97 -8.75 22.76
C LEU A 173 5.26 -7.68 21.91
N ARG A 174 5.27 -6.41 22.33
CA ARG A 174 4.66 -5.30 21.55
C ARG A 174 5.27 -5.09 20.18
N ARG A 175 6.52 -5.50 19.98
CA ARG A 175 7.22 -5.44 18.69
C ARG A 175 6.69 -6.49 17.70
N GLN A 176 6.18 -7.62 18.18
CA GLN A 176 5.62 -8.65 17.32
C GLN A 176 4.31 -8.18 16.68
N LYS A 177 4.28 -8.11 15.35
CA LYS A 177 3.16 -7.54 14.58
C LYS A 177 1.79 -8.04 15.04
N HIS A 178 1.63 -9.36 15.18
CA HIS A 178 0.35 -9.97 15.54
C HIS A 178 -0.10 -9.60 16.98
N ILE A 179 0.82 -9.31 17.90
CA ILE A 179 0.52 -8.82 19.25
C ILE A 179 0.25 -7.31 19.22
N ALA A 180 1.06 -6.55 18.47
CA ALA A 180 0.91 -5.10 18.30
C ALA A 180 -0.47 -4.71 17.74
N GLU A 181 -1.05 -5.56 16.87
CA GLU A 181 -2.37 -5.39 16.27
C GLU A 181 -3.53 -5.82 17.20
N ALA A 182 -3.24 -6.33 18.40
CA ALA A 182 -4.26 -6.71 19.37
C ALA A 182 -4.96 -5.49 20.00
N THR A 183 -6.15 -5.70 20.56
CA THR A 183 -6.92 -4.63 21.21
C THR A 183 -6.32 -4.26 22.57
N HIS A 184 -5.81 -5.26 23.29
CA HIS A 184 -4.99 -5.08 24.48
C HIS A 184 -3.74 -5.94 24.30
N PRO A 185 -2.66 -5.38 23.71
CA PRO A 185 -1.43 -6.11 23.41
C PRO A 185 -0.76 -6.76 24.61
N THR A 186 -0.76 -6.09 25.76
CA THR A 186 0.11 -6.45 26.89
C THR A 186 -0.53 -6.10 28.23
N ILE A 187 -1.61 -6.80 28.59
CA ILE A 187 -2.14 -6.77 29.96
C ILE A 187 -1.17 -7.57 30.83
N TYR A 188 -0.49 -7.00 31.80
CA TYR A 188 0.54 -7.75 32.52
C TYR A 188 0.54 -7.56 34.03
N ALA A 189 1.07 -8.56 34.72
CA ALA A 189 1.46 -8.49 36.12
C ALA A 189 2.79 -9.23 36.29
N TYR A 190 3.64 -8.75 37.19
CA TYR A 190 4.91 -9.39 37.50
C TYR A 190 5.17 -9.39 39.00
N ARG A 191 5.92 -10.38 39.46
CA ARG A 191 6.43 -10.45 40.83
C ARG A 191 7.85 -11.00 40.76
N PHE A 192 8.83 -10.33 41.35
CA PHE A 192 10.19 -10.85 41.47
C PHE A 192 10.90 -10.28 42.70
N THR A 193 11.86 -11.02 43.23
CA THR A 193 12.76 -10.53 44.28
C THR A 193 14.09 -10.15 43.64
N ASP A 194 14.55 -8.93 43.88
CA ASP A 194 15.84 -8.46 43.35
C ASP A 194 17.04 -9.03 44.15
N THR A 195 18.25 -8.68 43.74
CA THR A 195 19.49 -9.12 44.40
C THR A 195 19.66 -8.56 45.82
N ALA A 196 18.92 -7.51 46.18
CA ALA A 196 18.90 -6.95 47.54
C ALA A 196 17.85 -7.61 48.45
N GLY A 197 17.06 -8.55 47.93
CA GLY A 197 16.00 -9.24 48.68
C GLY A 197 14.69 -8.47 48.74
N VAL A 198 14.52 -7.41 47.93
CA VAL A 198 13.28 -6.63 47.87
C VAL A 198 12.32 -7.27 46.88
N LEU A 199 11.08 -7.51 47.30
CA LEU A 199 10.00 -7.97 46.43
C LEU A 199 9.42 -6.79 45.65
N HIS A 200 9.46 -6.89 44.34
CA HIS A 200 8.84 -5.97 43.39
C HIS A 200 7.62 -6.62 42.76
N ALA A 201 6.49 -5.92 42.77
CA ALA A 201 5.24 -6.39 42.21
C ALA A 201 4.42 -5.23 41.67
N ASP A 202 4.11 -5.25 40.37
CA ASP A 202 3.24 -4.26 39.73
C ASP A 202 2.48 -4.87 38.54
N CYS A 203 1.46 -4.16 38.06
CA CYS A 203 0.58 -4.62 37.01
C CYS A 203 0.05 -3.47 36.14
N ASN A 204 -0.28 -3.76 34.88
CA ASN A 204 -0.81 -2.79 33.93
C ASN A 204 -1.95 -3.41 33.10
N ASP A 205 -3.10 -2.75 33.12
CA ASP A 205 -4.32 -3.21 32.42
C ASP A 205 -4.26 -3.06 30.90
N ASP A 206 -3.39 -2.21 30.34
CA ASP A 206 -3.32 -1.92 28.90
C ASP A 206 -4.69 -1.64 28.26
N GLY A 207 -5.53 -0.88 28.97
CA GLY A 207 -6.90 -0.53 28.58
C GLY A 207 -7.97 -1.59 28.90
N GLU A 208 -7.59 -2.79 29.34
CA GLU A 208 -8.51 -3.83 29.84
C GLU A 208 -8.71 -3.66 31.35
N THR A 209 -9.45 -2.62 31.74
CA THR A 209 -9.58 -2.23 33.15
C THR A 209 -9.98 -3.37 34.08
N GLY A 210 -9.18 -3.59 35.11
CA GLY A 210 -9.37 -4.58 36.16
C GLY A 210 -8.94 -6.00 35.78
N ALA A 211 -8.24 -6.22 34.66
CA ALA A 211 -7.70 -7.53 34.32
C ALA A 211 -6.36 -7.80 35.00
N ALA A 212 -5.44 -6.84 34.98
CA ALA A 212 -4.09 -7.00 35.47
C ALA A 212 -4.03 -7.26 36.98
N SER A 213 -4.93 -6.62 37.76
CA SER A 213 -5.06 -6.89 39.19
C SER A 213 -5.53 -8.32 39.50
N ARG A 214 -6.29 -8.97 38.60
CA ARG A 214 -6.70 -10.38 38.74
C ARG A 214 -5.55 -11.32 38.45
N ILE A 215 -4.74 -11.00 37.43
CA ILE A 215 -3.50 -11.72 37.13
C ILE A 215 -2.57 -11.62 38.34
N MET A 216 -2.35 -10.42 38.87
CA MET A 216 -1.53 -10.19 40.07
C MET A 216 -2.00 -11.02 41.26
N PHE A 217 -3.30 -10.97 41.58
CA PHE A 217 -3.87 -11.77 42.66
C PHE A 217 -3.60 -13.26 42.47
N LEU A 218 -3.71 -13.80 41.25
CA LEU A 218 -3.41 -15.21 41.00
C LEU A 218 -1.92 -15.53 41.19
N LEU A 219 -1.01 -14.64 40.78
CA LEU A 219 0.42 -14.81 41.01
C LEU A 219 0.75 -14.82 42.51
N GLU A 220 0.11 -13.95 43.30
CA GLU A 220 0.22 -13.92 44.77
C GLU A 220 -0.27 -15.22 45.40
N GLN A 221 -1.47 -15.68 45.03
CA GLN A 221 -2.06 -16.91 45.56
C GLN A 221 -1.21 -18.15 45.23
N LYS A 222 -0.66 -18.21 44.01
CA LYS A 222 0.22 -19.30 43.58
C LYS A 222 1.69 -19.12 43.99
N LYS A 223 2.05 -18.01 44.66
CA LYS A 223 3.43 -17.67 45.05
C LYS A 223 4.42 -17.75 43.87
N VAL A 224 4.00 -17.24 42.72
CA VAL A 224 4.83 -17.19 41.51
C VAL A 224 5.67 -15.92 41.56
N ASP A 225 6.95 -16.07 41.90
CA ASP A 225 7.95 -15.01 41.93
C ASP A 225 9.04 -15.28 40.88
N GLY A 226 9.66 -14.22 40.34
CA GLY A 226 10.68 -14.28 39.30
C GLY A 226 10.14 -14.27 37.87
N TYR A 227 8.86 -13.92 37.68
CA TYR A 227 8.20 -13.97 36.37
C TYR A 227 7.32 -12.73 36.11
N VAL A 228 7.24 -12.35 34.84
CA VAL A 228 6.18 -11.51 34.28
C VAL A 228 5.22 -12.41 33.52
N VAL A 229 3.93 -12.19 33.70
CA VAL A 229 2.87 -12.78 32.88
C VAL A 229 2.17 -11.68 32.11
N VAL A 230 2.11 -11.83 30.80
CA VAL A 230 1.51 -10.89 29.85
C VAL A 230 0.38 -11.58 29.12
N VAL A 231 -0.79 -10.96 29.01
CA VAL A 231 -1.94 -11.47 28.28
C VAL A 231 -2.23 -10.55 27.12
N THR A 232 -2.27 -11.14 25.93
CA THR A 232 -2.67 -10.48 24.69
C THR A 232 -4.14 -10.80 24.41
N ARG A 233 -4.96 -9.76 24.21
CA ARG A 233 -6.38 -9.90 23.84
C ARG A 233 -6.68 -9.23 22.51
N TRP A 234 -7.20 -10.02 21.57
CA TRP A 234 -7.80 -9.53 20.32
C TRP A 234 -9.31 -9.45 20.46
N PHE A 235 -9.92 -8.28 20.23
CA PHE A 235 -11.37 -8.11 20.26
C PHE A 235 -12.02 -8.66 18.99
N GLY A 236 -12.99 -9.56 19.18
CA GLY A 236 -13.73 -10.20 18.08
C GLY A 236 -14.88 -9.40 17.47
N GLY A 237 -15.12 -8.16 17.93
CA GLY A 237 -16.28 -7.35 17.53
C GLY A 237 -17.56 -7.61 18.36
N ILE A 238 -17.51 -8.54 19.33
CA ILE A 238 -18.66 -8.88 20.19
C ILE A 238 -18.25 -8.68 21.66
N LEU A 239 -19.03 -7.88 22.40
CA LEU A 239 -18.79 -7.64 23.82
C LEU A 239 -18.97 -8.94 24.63
N LEU A 240 -17.92 -9.33 25.36
CA LEU A 240 -17.92 -10.54 26.19
C LEU A 240 -18.44 -10.29 27.62
N GLY A 241 -18.46 -9.03 28.07
CA GLY A 241 -18.80 -8.72 29.46
C GLY A 241 -17.83 -9.40 30.44
N PRO A 242 -18.32 -9.98 31.54
CA PRO A 242 -17.49 -10.67 32.53
C PRO A 242 -16.69 -11.86 32.00
N ASP A 243 -17.13 -12.51 30.92
CA ASP A 243 -16.47 -13.72 30.38
C ASP A 243 -15.03 -13.45 29.93
N ARG A 244 -14.71 -12.20 29.52
CA ARG A 244 -13.32 -11.84 29.20
C ARG A 244 -12.37 -12.08 30.36
N PHE A 245 -12.80 -11.81 31.59
CA PHE A 245 -11.98 -12.05 32.77
C PHE A 245 -11.83 -13.54 33.05
N LYS A 246 -12.88 -14.33 32.83
CA LYS A 246 -12.79 -15.80 32.91
C LYS A 246 -11.69 -16.31 31.97
N HIS A 247 -11.73 -15.90 30.70
CA HIS A 247 -10.75 -16.34 29.69
C HIS A 247 -9.33 -15.85 29.98
N ILE A 248 -9.17 -14.59 30.41
CA ILE A 248 -7.87 -14.05 30.87
C ILE A 248 -7.30 -14.89 32.00
N MET A 249 -8.11 -15.20 33.02
CA MET A 249 -7.66 -16.01 34.15
C MET A 249 -7.37 -17.47 33.75
N GLU A 250 -8.11 -18.01 32.79
CA GLU A 250 -7.92 -19.37 32.29
C GLU A 250 -6.61 -19.50 31.50
N VAL A 251 -6.30 -18.59 30.57
CA VAL A 251 -5.00 -18.61 29.86
C VAL A 251 -3.82 -18.42 30.81
N VAL A 252 -3.96 -17.55 31.81
CA VAL A 252 -2.93 -17.34 32.85
C VAL A 252 -2.79 -18.61 33.70
N HIS A 253 -3.90 -19.24 34.09
CA HIS A 253 -3.82 -20.49 34.84
C HIS A 253 -3.06 -21.55 34.05
N ASN A 254 -3.36 -21.69 32.75
CA ASN A 254 -2.76 -22.69 31.87
C ASN A 254 -1.26 -22.48 31.68
N ILE A 255 -0.80 -21.24 31.42
CA ILE A 255 0.65 -20.99 31.25
C ILE A 255 1.42 -21.24 32.55
N LEU A 256 0.82 -20.95 33.72
CA LEU A 256 1.48 -21.21 35.00
C LEU A 256 1.65 -22.71 35.28
N LEU A 257 0.91 -23.59 34.61
CA LEU A 257 1.11 -25.04 34.71
C LEU A 257 2.30 -25.54 33.87
N THR A 258 2.79 -24.72 32.94
CA THR A 258 3.94 -25.05 32.07
C THR A 258 5.23 -24.36 32.51
N MET A 259 5.26 -23.84 33.75
CA MET A 259 6.41 -23.12 34.29
C MET A 259 7.64 -24.06 34.43
N PRO A 260 8.83 -23.64 33.97
CA PRO A 260 10.04 -24.46 33.99
C PRO A 260 10.70 -24.54 35.37
#